data_AF-A0A7C2ECN6-F1
#
_entry.id   AF-A0A7C2ECN6-F1
#
_cell.length_a   1.000
_cell.length_b   1.000
_cell.length_c   1.000
_cell.angle_alpha   90.00
_cell.angle_beta   90.00
_cell.angle_gamma   90.00
#
_symmetry.space_group_name_H-M   'P 1'
#
loop_
_entity.id
_entity.type
_entity.pdbx_description
1 polymer ?
#
loop_
_entity_poly.entity_id
_entity_poly.type
_entity_poly.pdbx_seq_one_letter_code
_entity_poly.pdbx_strand_id
1 'polypeptide(L)'
;MRSLFRRAKYPDFTLPGIKVYGCTGQGVVRRVQGIDGESCIRCGTCCRKGGPVLHQEDKSILLKGYAGYQHIITIRKGEPAFDPVRGALRPVRRELVKVRGKGKDWTCCFFDEKGASCAIYEHRFLECRLLKCWDTSGLEAVIGRDTIIRADVINPGDPILQVIEMHEQECPCDEAEELAAGLLRGTDREKNLAKLAELVRKDLAIRFYAVSELGLREEYELFIFGRPLFQILSARGITVRPSPGGLKASPPELKTFLNTAFKNE
;
A
#
# COMPACT_ATOMS: atom_id res chain seq x y z
N MET A 1 18.76 21.61 -11.49
CA MET A 1 18.02 20.40 -11.91
C MET A 1 16.60 20.65 -12.46
N ARG A 2 16.21 21.88 -12.82
CA ARG A 2 14.93 22.17 -13.54
C ARG A 2 14.92 21.79 -15.04
N SER A 3 16.01 21.21 -15.56
CA SER A 3 16.19 20.95 -17.00
C SER A 3 16.04 19.48 -17.42
N LEU A 4 16.00 18.52 -16.50
CA LEU A 4 15.94 17.08 -16.84
C LEU A 4 14.51 16.56 -17.11
N PHE A 5 13.47 17.32 -16.75
CA PHE A 5 12.07 16.94 -16.99
C PHE A 5 11.44 17.60 -18.24
N ARG A 6 12.23 18.23 -19.12
CA ARG A 6 11.70 18.75 -20.39
C ARG A 6 11.63 17.64 -21.43
N ARG A 7 10.39 17.19 -21.69
CA ARG A 7 9.96 16.29 -22.78
C ARG A 7 10.35 14.81 -22.62
N ALA A 8 9.93 14.18 -21.53
CA ALA A 8 9.58 12.77 -21.63
C ALA A 8 8.26 12.68 -22.42
N LYS A 9 8.33 12.36 -23.72
CA LYS A 9 7.16 11.87 -24.47
C LYS A 9 6.83 10.52 -23.85
N TYR A 10 5.82 10.48 -22.98
CA TYR A 10 5.25 9.23 -22.51
C TYR A 10 4.80 8.44 -23.74
N PRO A 11 5.29 7.22 -23.98
CA PRO A 11 4.69 6.35 -24.99
C PRO A 11 3.22 6.16 -24.62
N ASP A 12 2.33 6.12 -25.62
CA ASP A 12 0.91 5.86 -25.46
C ASP A 12 0.71 4.48 -24.78
N PHE A 13 0.73 4.46 -23.45
CA PHE A 13 0.27 3.33 -22.67
C PHE A 13 -1.25 3.33 -22.72
N THR A 14 -1.80 2.78 -23.80
CA THR A 14 -3.16 2.25 -23.82
C THR A 14 -3.22 1.07 -22.84
N LEU A 15 -3.34 1.36 -21.55
CA LEU A 15 -3.57 0.33 -20.53
C LEU A 15 -4.92 -0.34 -20.86
N PRO A 16 -4.95 -1.61 -21.31
CA PRO A 16 -6.19 -2.24 -21.69
C PRO A 16 -7.05 -2.48 -20.45
N GLY A 17 -8.21 -1.83 -20.41
CA GLY A 17 -9.40 -2.34 -19.70
C GLY A 17 -9.25 -2.68 -18.21
N ILE A 18 -8.47 -1.93 -17.44
CA ILE A 18 -8.39 -2.14 -15.98
C ILE A 18 -9.71 -1.68 -15.33
N LYS A 19 -10.67 -2.61 -15.19
CA LYS A 19 -11.71 -2.50 -14.16
C LYS A 19 -11.00 -2.55 -12.80
N VAL A 20 -10.97 -1.42 -12.10
CA VAL A 20 -10.42 -1.32 -10.74
C VAL A 20 -11.53 -1.68 -9.76
N TYR A 21 -11.53 -2.92 -9.30
CA TYR A 21 -12.42 -3.37 -8.23
C TYR A 21 -11.84 -2.88 -6.90
N GLY A 22 -12.63 -2.13 -6.13
CA GLY A 22 -12.21 -1.51 -4.88
C GLY A 22 -11.68 -2.51 -3.86
N CYS A 23 -10.59 -2.14 -3.17
CA CYS A 23 -10.00 -2.91 -2.08
C CYS A 23 -10.95 -2.92 -0.86
N THR A 24 -11.68 -4.01 -0.64
CA THR A 24 -12.51 -4.23 0.56
C THR A 24 -11.81 -5.06 1.65
N GLY A 25 -10.56 -5.47 1.45
CA GLY A 25 -9.87 -6.45 2.29
C GLY A 25 -9.33 -5.97 3.64
N GLN A 26 -9.54 -4.72 4.06
CA GLN A 26 -9.01 -4.21 5.33
C GLN A 26 -10.08 -4.25 6.43
N GLY A 27 -9.90 -5.11 7.44
CA GLY A 27 -10.84 -5.21 8.56
C GLY A 27 -10.19 -5.76 9.81
N VAL A 28 -10.75 -5.42 10.99
CA VAL A 28 -10.25 -5.90 12.28
C VAL A 28 -10.38 -7.42 12.36
N VAL A 29 -9.32 -8.14 12.74
CA VAL A 29 -9.44 -9.55 13.13
C VAL A 29 -10.14 -9.56 14.48
N ARG A 30 -11.36 -10.08 14.55
CA ARG A 30 -12.12 -10.18 15.81
C ARG A 30 -11.88 -11.54 16.45
N ARG A 31 -11.98 -11.58 17.78
CA ARG A 31 -12.07 -12.82 18.55
C ARG A 31 -13.15 -13.72 17.95
N VAL A 32 -12.82 -14.98 17.75
CA VAL A 32 -13.79 -16.03 17.43
C VAL A 32 -14.27 -16.63 18.75
N GLN A 33 -15.59 -16.66 18.97
CA GLN A 33 -16.17 -17.27 20.17
C GLN A 33 -16.03 -18.80 20.11
N GLY A 34 -15.75 -19.43 21.26
CA GLY A 34 -15.71 -20.90 21.37
C GLY A 34 -14.45 -21.57 20.83
N ILE A 35 -13.36 -20.83 20.65
CA ILE A 35 -12.04 -21.38 20.30
C ILE A 35 -11.12 -21.13 21.49
N ASP A 36 -10.61 -22.21 22.09
CA ASP A 36 -9.47 -22.16 23.01
C ASP A 36 -8.30 -22.83 22.30
N GLY A 37 -7.12 -22.21 22.31
CA GLY A 37 -5.97 -22.73 21.59
C GLY A 37 -4.63 -22.22 22.14
N GLU A 38 -3.56 -22.89 21.72
CA GLU A 38 -2.17 -22.49 22.02
C GLU A 38 -1.39 -22.08 20.75
N SER A 39 -1.96 -22.33 19.56
CA SER A 39 -1.33 -22.05 18.27
C SER A 39 -2.33 -21.63 17.20
N CYS A 40 -1.82 -21.16 16.06
CA CYS A 40 -2.65 -20.76 14.93
C CYS A 40 -3.40 -21.97 14.35
N ILE A 41 -4.73 -21.90 14.33
CA ILE A 41 -5.62 -22.93 13.76
C ILE A 41 -5.68 -22.94 12.23
N ARG A 42 -4.85 -22.12 11.58
CA ARG A 42 -4.74 -22.03 10.10
C ARG A 42 -6.06 -21.74 9.37
N CYS A 43 -6.97 -21.00 10.01
CA CYS A 43 -8.26 -20.62 9.41
C CYS A 43 -8.14 -19.65 8.22
N GLY A 44 -6.98 -19.00 8.04
CA GLY A 44 -6.70 -18.07 6.94
C GLY A 44 -7.35 -16.69 7.05
N THR A 45 -8.20 -16.43 8.06
CA THR A 45 -8.94 -15.15 8.18
C THR A 45 -8.01 -13.94 8.21
N CYS A 46 -6.95 -13.97 9.01
CA CYS A 46 -5.98 -12.88 9.08
C CYS A 46 -5.11 -12.75 7.83
N CYS A 47 -4.80 -13.88 7.19
CA CYS A 47 -4.03 -13.92 5.97
C CYS A 47 -4.78 -13.22 4.82
N ARG A 48 -6.10 -13.44 4.73
CA ARG A 48 -6.98 -12.77 3.76
C ARG A 48 -7.16 -11.27 4.02
N LYS A 49 -6.94 -10.81 5.26
CA LYS A 49 -7.17 -9.42 5.68
C LYS A 49 -6.01 -8.45 5.47
N GLY A 50 -4.84 -8.91 5.01
CA GLY A 50 -3.76 -7.97 4.71
C GLY A 50 -2.35 -8.36 5.07
N GLY A 51 -2.13 -9.49 5.77
CA GLY A 51 -0.80 -9.83 6.27
C GLY A 51 -0.24 -8.82 7.29
N PRO A 52 0.93 -9.13 7.87
CA PRO A 52 1.52 -8.36 8.97
C PRO A 52 2.27 -7.11 8.50
N VAL A 53 2.29 -6.07 9.32
CA VAL A 53 3.31 -5.01 9.30
C VAL A 53 4.60 -5.58 9.90
N LEU A 54 5.76 -5.17 9.37
CA LEU A 54 7.06 -5.65 9.83
C LEU A 54 7.60 -4.79 10.99
N HIS A 55 8.17 -5.48 11.97
CA HIS A 55 8.78 -4.92 13.17
C HIS A 55 10.30 -5.11 13.17
N GLN A 56 11.03 -4.41 14.03
CA GLN A 56 12.50 -4.50 14.10
C GLN A 56 12.99 -5.95 14.27
N GLU A 57 12.27 -6.78 15.04
CA GLU A 57 12.54 -8.21 15.20
C GLU A 57 12.48 -9.00 13.88
N ASP A 58 11.63 -8.56 12.95
CA ASP A 58 11.39 -9.23 11.68
C ASP A 58 12.52 -9.01 10.66
N LYS A 59 13.45 -8.09 10.91
CA LYS A 59 14.63 -7.90 10.06
C LYS A 59 15.42 -9.20 9.88
N SER A 60 15.45 -10.03 10.92
CA SER A 60 16.11 -11.35 10.86
C SER A 60 15.50 -12.28 9.81
N ILE A 61 14.20 -12.18 9.54
CA ILE A 61 13.49 -12.97 8.51
C ILE A 61 13.94 -12.52 7.11
N LEU A 62 14.11 -11.21 6.91
CA LEU A 62 14.62 -10.63 5.66
C LEU A 62 16.09 -10.98 5.43
N LEU A 63 16.94 -10.79 6.44
CA LEU A 63 18.38 -11.05 6.36
C LEU A 63 18.70 -12.53 6.07
N LYS A 64 17.89 -13.44 6.61
CA LYS A 64 18.03 -14.89 6.36
C LYS A 64 17.39 -15.36 5.05
N GLY A 65 16.75 -14.45 4.29
CA GLY A 65 16.19 -14.74 2.98
C GLY A 65 14.87 -15.51 2.98
N TYR A 66 14.19 -15.67 4.13
CA TYR A 66 12.86 -16.29 4.19
C TYR A 66 11.79 -15.42 3.53
N ALA A 67 12.00 -14.11 3.55
CA ALA A 67 11.24 -13.12 2.80
C ALA A 67 12.21 -12.13 2.14
N GLY A 68 11.77 -11.43 1.10
CA GLY A 68 12.60 -10.56 0.29
C GLY A 68 11.81 -9.35 -0.19
N TYR A 69 12.45 -8.44 -0.93
CA TYR A 69 11.85 -7.18 -1.38
C TYR A 69 10.58 -7.40 -2.21
N GLN A 70 10.55 -8.46 -3.02
CA GLN A 70 9.39 -8.87 -3.80
C GLN A 70 8.22 -9.42 -2.98
N HIS A 71 8.32 -9.50 -1.65
CA HIS A 71 7.28 -9.96 -0.75
C HIS A 71 6.72 -8.87 0.16
N ILE A 72 7.28 -7.67 0.10
CA ILE A 72 6.93 -6.55 0.97
C ILE A 72 6.49 -5.34 0.15
N ILE A 73 5.77 -4.43 0.81
CA ILE A 73 5.28 -3.18 0.25
C ILE A 73 5.45 -2.07 1.29
N THR A 74 5.76 -0.87 0.80
CA THR A 74 5.80 0.32 1.62
C THR A 74 4.44 1.01 1.64
N ILE A 75 3.94 1.27 2.84
CA ILE A 75 2.83 2.19 3.09
C ILE A 75 3.45 3.53 3.47
N ARG A 76 3.24 4.52 2.62
CA ARG A 76 3.93 5.80 2.71
C ARG A 76 3.33 6.67 3.81
N LYS A 77 4.13 7.58 4.36
CA LYS A 77 3.61 8.60 5.28
C LYS A 77 2.50 9.40 4.59
N GLY A 78 1.37 9.60 5.27
CA GLY A 78 0.20 10.29 4.73
C GLY A 78 -0.73 9.39 3.91
N GLU A 79 -0.30 8.20 3.49
CA GLU A 79 -1.15 7.24 2.77
C GLU A 79 -2.30 6.77 3.69
N PRO A 80 -3.55 6.66 3.20
CA PRO A 80 -4.63 6.08 3.98
C PRO A 80 -4.43 4.58 4.16
N ALA A 81 -4.40 4.14 5.41
CA ALA A 81 -4.42 2.73 5.78
C ALA A 81 -5.42 2.49 6.91
N PHE A 82 -5.92 1.27 6.98
CA PHE A 82 -6.81 0.87 8.06
C PHE A 82 -6.04 0.78 9.39
N ASP A 83 -6.48 1.56 10.37
CA ASP A 83 -6.02 1.50 11.76
C ASP A 83 -6.86 0.43 12.48
N PRO A 84 -6.31 -0.75 12.79
CA PRO A 84 -7.06 -1.83 13.42
C PRO A 84 -7.45 -1.53 14.87
N VAL A 85 -6.74 -0.62 15.55
CA VAL A 85 -7.06 -0.21 16.94
C VAL A 85 -8.27 0.71 16.95
N ARG A 86 -8.38 1.60 15.95
CA ARG A 86 -9.49 2.56 15.84
C ARG A 86 -10.63 2.10 14.91
N GLY A 87 -10.43 1.02 14.18
CA GLY A 87 -11.41 0.48 13.22
C GLY A 87 -11.73 1.42 12.06
N ALA A 88 -10.79 2.28 11.64
CA ALA A 88 -11.04 3.31 10.64
C ALA A 88 -9.85 3.51 9.68
N LEU A 89 -10.12 3.94 8.45
CA LEU A 89 -9.09 4.42 7.53
C LEU A 89 -8.53 5.74 8.04
N ARG A 90 -7.21 5.81 8.22
CA ARG A 90 -6.51 7.03 8.66
C ARG A 90 -5.21 7.20 7.88
N PRO A 91 -4.75 8.45 7.67
CA PRO A 91 -3.41 8.69 7.16
C PRO A 91 -2.37 8.09 8.11
N VAL A 92 -1.42 7.32 7.58
CA VAL A 92 -0.33 6.78 8.40
C VAL A 92 0.63 7.91 8.77
N ARG A 93 0.97 8.01 10.07
CA ARG A 93 1.81 9.10 10.60
C ARG A 93 3.30 8.95 10.27
N ARG A 94 3.75 7.72 10.05
CA ARG A 94 5.11 7.36 9.65
C ARG A 94 5.05 6.30 8.56
N GLU A 95 6.12 6.16 7.80
CA GLU A 95 6.25 5.05 6.86
C GLU A 95 6.14 3.69 7.57
N LEU A 96 5.56 2.70 6.91
CA LEU A 96 5.51 1.31 7.36
C LEU A 96 5.92 0.38 6.22
N VAL A 97 6.69 -0.66 6.53
CA VAL A 97 6.88 -1.80 5.63
C VAL A 97 5.95 -2.92 6.09
N LYS A 98 5.22 -3.53 5.16
CA LYS A 98 4.35 -4.68 5.45
C LYS A 98 4.45 -5.76 4.38
N VAL A 99 3.98 -6.96 4.69
CA VAL A 99 3.83 -8.02 3.67
C VAL A 99 2.81 -7.58 2.63
N ARG A 100 3.15 -7.77 1.35
CA ARG A 100 2.26 -7.38 0.25
C ARG A 100 1.12 -8.38 0.05
N GLY A 101 0.07 -7.89 -0.62
CA GLY A 101 -1.03 -8.71 -1.09
C GLY A 101 -0.74 -9.47 -2.39
N LYS A 102 -1.69 -10.30 -2.81
CA LYS A 102 -1.71 -10.98 -4.11
C LYS A 102 -2.53 -10.19 -5.12
N GLY A 103 -1.91 -9.82 -6.24
CA GLY A 103 -2.59 -9.11 -7.33
C GLY A 103 -3.22 -7.81 -6.83
N LYS A 104 -4.54 -7.67 -6.97
CA LYS A 104 -5.32 -6.50 -6.53
C LYS A 104 -5.92 -6.63 -5.12
N ASP A 105 -5.70 -7.77 -4.46
CA ASP A 105 -6.23 -8.05 -3.13
C ASP A 105 -5.11 -7.96 -2.07
N TRP A 106 -5.52 -7.66 -0.84
CA TRP A 106 -4.67 -7.61 0.33
C TRP A 106 -4.36 -8.99 0.92
N THR A 107 -4.96 -10.08 0.41
CA THR A 107 -4.60 -11.44 0.80
C THR A 107 -3.08 -11.65 0.74
N CYS A 108 -2.50 -11.98 1.89
CA CYS A 108 -1.06 -12.13 2.11
C CYS A 108 -0.41 -13.00 1.03
N CYS A 109 0.71 -12.54 0.46
CA CYS A 109 1.39 -13.26 -0.61
C CYS A 109 1.93 -14.63 -0.19
N PHE A 110 2.18 -14.86 1.10
CA PHE A 110 2.63 -16.14 1.64
C PHE A 110 1.50 -17.13 1.95
N PHE A 111 0.24 -16.71 1.90
CA PHE A 111 -0.89 -17.58 2.22
C PHE A 111 -1.26 -18.44 1.00
N ASP A 112 -1.18 -19.75 1.12
CA ASP A 112 -1.81 -20.66 0.16
C ASP A 112 -3.26 -20.90 0.55
N GLU A 113 -4.18 -20.41 -0.29
CA GLU A 113 -5.61 -20.52 -0.05
C GLU A 113 -6.13 -21.94 -0.21
N LYS A 114 -5.50 -22.76 -1.07
CA LYS A 114 -5.96 -24.12 -1.35
C LYS A 114 -5.70 -25.03 -0.16
N GLY A 115 -4.49 -24.98 0.40
CA GLY A 115 -4.10 -25.76 1.57
C GLY A 115 -4.33 -25.07 2.90
N ALA A 116 -4.90 -23.86 2.91
CA ALA A 116 -5.03 -23.00 4.09
C ALA A 116 -3.70 -22.90 4.88
N SER A 117 -2.59 -22.74 4.17
CA SER A 117 -1.24 -22.84 4.73
C SER A 117 -0.41 -21.58 4.49
N CYS A 118 0.69 -21.42 5.24
CA CYS A 118 1.62 -20.32 5.05
C CYS A 118 2.96 -20.87 4.56
N ALA A 119 3.46 -20.33 3.45
CA ALA A 119 4.73 -20.76 2.85
C ALA A 119 5.94 -20.52 3.76
N ILE A 120 5.82 -19.63 4.75
CA ILE A 120 6.88 -19.31 5.73
C ILE A 120 6.39 -19.55 7.17
N TYR A 121 5.58 -20.58 7.42
CA TYR A 121 4.92 -20.78 8.71
C TYR A 121 5.89 -20.78 9.92
N GLU A 122 7.05 -21.41 9.78
CA GLU A 122 8.10 -21.46 10.82
C GLU A 122 8.84 -20.12 11.00
N HIS A 123 8.79 -19.26 9.99
CA HIS A 123 9.46 -17.95 9.95
C HIS A 123 8.45 -16.81 9.82
N ARG A 124 7.26 -16.97 10.41
CA ARG A 124 6.20 -15.96 10.43
C ARG A 124 6.67 -14.70 11.15
N PHE A 125 6.27 -13.54 10.63
CA PHE A 125 6.48 -12.22 11.22
C PHE A 125 5.83 -12.07 12.61
N LEU A 126 6.29 -11.09 13.40
CA LEU A 126 5.88 -10.85 14.78
C LEU A 126 4.36 -10.80 14.94
N GLU A 127 3.67 -9.98 14.17
CA GLU A 127 2.21 -9.85 14.25
C GLU A 127 1.48 -11.17 13.97
N CYS A 128 2.02 -12.01 13.06
CA CYS A 128 1.46 -13.33 12.80
C CYS A 128 1.71 -14.32 13.95
N ARG A 129 2.81 -14.20 14.70
CA ARG A 129 3.10 -15.03 15.87
C ARG A 129 2.22 -14.64 17.06
N LEU A 130 1.95 -13.34 17.22
CA LEU A 130 1.15 -12.79 18.31
C LEU A 130 -0.35 -12.92 18.10
N LEU A 131 -0.81 -12.99 16.85
CA LEU A 131 -2.22 -13.09 16.56
C LEU A 131 -2.79 -14.44 17.02
N LYS A 132 -3.72 -14.37 17.99
CA LYS A 132 -4.51 -15.50 18.46
C LYS A 132 -5.98 -15.29 18.13
N CYS A 133 -6.64 -16.32 17.60
CA CYS A 133 -8.07 -16.23 17.22
C CYS A 133 -8.98 -15.99 18.42
N TRP A 134 -8.53 -16.35 19.62
CA TRP A 134 -9.27 -16.23 20.87
C TRP A 134 -8.88 -15.00 21.69
N ASP A 135 -7.75 -14.35 21.41
CA ASP A 135 -7.32 -13.14 22.12
C ASP A 135 -6.36 -12.26 21.31
N THR A 136 -6.80 -11.06 20.93
CA THR A 136 -6.00 -10.12 20.10
C THR A 136 -5.12 -9.19 20.92
N SER A 137 -5.18 -9.23 22.26
CA SER A 137 -4.46 -8.31 23.16
C SER A 137 -2.96 -8.21 22.87
N GLY A 138 -2.30 -9.34 22.63
CA GLY A 138 -0.86 -9.40 22.32
C GLY A 138 -0.51 -8.72 20.98
N LEU A 139 -1.36 -8.86 19.97
CA LEU A 139 -1.19 -8.16 18.70
C LEU A 139 -1.40 -6.65 18.88
N GLU A 140 -2.50 -6.26 19.54
CA GLU A 140 -2.84 -4.86 19.80
C GLU A 140 -1.73 -4.12 20.56
N ALA A 141 -1.03 -4.80 21.46
CA ALA A 141 0.07 -4.23 22.23
C ALA A 141 1.29 -3.82 21.39
N VAL A 142 1.48 -4.41 20.20
CA VAL A 142 2.62 -4.10 19.32
C VAL A 142 2.26 -3.22 18.13
N ILE A 143 0.98 -3.07 17.77
CA ILE A 143 0.56 -2.30 16.59
C ILE A 143 1.14 -0.88 16.63
N GLY A 144 1.89 -0.53 15.58
CA GLY A 144 2.50 0.79 15.43
C GLY A 144 3.68 1.08 16.38
N ARG A 145 4.18 0.09 17.12
CA ARG A 145 5.43 0.17 17.92
C ARG A 145 6.54 -0.54 17.17
N ASP A 146 7.77 -0.05 17.28
CA ASP A 146 8.98 -0.69 16.73
C ASP A 146 8.87 -1.24 15.29
N THR A 147 8.08 -0.56 14.44
CA THR A 147 7.91 -0.93 13.03
C THR A 147 9.12 -0.46 12.22
N ILE A 148 9.44 -1.18 11.16
CA ILE A 148 10.55 -0.80 10.27
C ILE A 148 10.09 0.10 9.11
N ILE A 149 11.06 0.85 8.59
CA ILE A 149 10.96 1.64 7.36
C ILE A 149 11.91 1.08 6.29
N ARG A 150 11.82 1.57 5.04
CA ARG A 150 12.70 1.19 3.92
C ARG A 150 14.18 1.30 4.26
N ALA A 151 14.56 2.39 4.96
CA ALA A 151 15.96 2.62 5.36
C ALA A 151 16.50 1.61 6.38
N ASP A 152 15.63 0.88 7.10
CA ASP A 152 16.08 -0.22 7.97
C ASP A 152 16.47 -1.47 7.19
N VAL A 153 16.00 -1.59 5.94
CA VAL A 153 16.12 -2.76 5.08
C VAL A 153 17.15 -2.53 3.96
N ILE A 154 17.19 -1.32 3.40
CA ILE A 154 18.12 -0.93 2.34
C ILE A 154 19.49 -0.61 2.93
N ASN A 155 20.56 -1.02 2.23
CA ASN A 155 21.92 -0.75 2.68
C ASN A 155 22.18 0.77 2.77
N PRO A 156 22.84 1.25 3.84
CA PRO A 156 23.28 2.63 3.91
C PRO A 156 24.13 3.01 2.70
N GLY A 157 23.83 4.15 2.08
CA GLY A 157 24.56 4.66 0.91
C GLY A 157 24.10 4.10 -0.44
N ASP A 158 23.10 3.21 -0.48
CA ASP A 158 22.50 2.76 -1.74
C ASP A 158 21.90 3.96 -2.51
N PRO A 159 22.23 4.17 -3.79
CA PRO A 159 21.70 5.28 -4.60
C PRO A 159 20.17 5.33 -4.65
N ILE A 160 19.48 4.18 -4.49
CA ILE A 160 18.02 4.13 -4.51
C ILE A 160 17.39 4.97 -3.39
N LEU A 161 18.10 5.19 -2.27
CA LEU A 161 17.63 6.03 -1.17
C LEU A 161 17.41 7.48 -1.61
N GLN A 162 18.25 8.01 -2.50
CA GLN A 162 18.08 9.36 -3.05
C GLN A 162 16.87 9.45 -3.99
N VAL A 163 16.59 8.37 -4.72
CA VAL A 163 15.42 8.28 -5.60
C VAL A 163 14.13 8.18 -4.77
N ILE A 164 14.17 7.42 -3.68
CA ILE A 164 13.09 7.35 -2.68
C ILE A 164 12.83 8.73 -2.09
N GLU A 165 13.86 9.44 -1.63
CA GLU A 165 13.70 10.77 -1.04
C GLU A 165 13.09 11.76 -2.05
N MET A 166 13.61 11.78 -3.28
CA MET A 166 13.06 12.57 -4.38
C MET A 166 11.59 12.23 -4.66
N HIS A 167 11.23 10.95 -4.65
CA HIS A 167 9.86 10.49 -4.85
C HIS A 167 8.92 10.98 -3.75
N GLU A 168 9.34 10.90 -2.48
CA GLU A 168 8.54 11.41 -1.36
C GLU A 168 8.35 12.93 -1.42
N GLN A 169 9.37 13.68 -1.87
CA GLN A 169 9.29 15.14 -2.03
C GLN A 169 8.40 15.56 -3.21
N GLU A 170 8.48 14.87 -4.34
CA GLU A 170 7.76 15.25 -5.57
C GLU A 170 6.33 14.70 -5.64
N CYS A 171 6.06 13.62 -4.90
CA CYS A 171 4.79 12.88 -4.94
C CYS A 171 4.18 12.63 -3.54
N PRO A 172 4.12 13.63 -2.64
CA PRO A 172 3.73 13.42 -1.25
C PRO A 172 2.28 12.93 -1.11
N CYS A 173 2.07 11.88 -0.31
CA CYS A 173 0.75 11.26 -0.17
C CYS A 173 -0.26 12.14 0.58
N ASP A 174 0.19 12.94 1.55
CA ASP A 174 -0.66 13.89 2.27
C ASP A 174 -1.22 14.99 1.34
N GLU A 175 -0.40 15.57 0.46
CA GLU A 175 -0.88 16.53 -0.54
C GLU A 175 -1.91 15.87 -1.48
N ALA A 176 -1.62 14.66 -1.98
CA ALA A 176 -2.56 13.93 -2.82
C ALA A 176 -3.90 13.69 -2.11
N GLU A 177 -3.86 13.37 -0.82
CA GLU A 177 -5.03 13.15 0.01
C GLU A 177 -5.83 14.42 0.29
N GLU A 178 -5.17 15.53 0.56
CA GLU A 178 -5.80 16.83 0.76
C GLU A 178 -6.53 17.30 -0.52
N LEU A 179 -5.87 17.17 -1.68
CA LEU A 179 -6.46 17.46 -2.98
C LEU A 179 -7.67 16.56 -3.27
N ALA A 180 -7.54 15.26 -3.00
CA ALA A 180 -8.64 14.30 -3.14
C ALA A 180 -9.83 14.65 -2.25
N ALA A 181 -9.58 15.00 -0.98
CA ALA A 181 -10.63 15.43 -0.05
C ALA A 181 -11.27 16.76 -0.47
N GLY A 182 -10.50 17.69 -1.05
CA GLY A 182 -11.01 18.94 -1.62
C GLY A 182 -11.99 18.72 -2.77
N LEU A 183 -11.77 17.69 -3.61
CA LEU A 183 -12.71 17.30 -4.66
C LEU A 183 -14.04 16.79 -4.10
N LEU A 184 -13.99 15.99 -3.02
CA LEU A 184 -15.19 15.47 -2.36
C LEU A 184 -16.02 16.59 -1.72
N ARG A 185 -15.36 17.66 -1.24
CA ARG A 185 -16.02 18.86 -0.70
C ARG A 185 -16.49 19.85 -1.77
N GLY A 186 -16.22 19.58 -3.06
CA GLY A 186 -16.61 20.47 -4.17
C GLY A 186 -15.77 21.74 -4.32
N THR A 187 -14.63 21.85 -3.63
CA THR A 187 -13.75 23.03 -3.66
C THR A 187 -12.75 22.97 -4.82
N ASP A 188 -12.50 24.09 -5.51
CA ASP A 188 -11.43 24.28 -6.52
C ASP A 188 -11.27 23.10 -7.51
N ARG A 189 -12.40 22.55 -7.98
CA ARG A 189 -12.45 21.22 -8.61
C ARG A 189 -11.46 21.03 -9.77
N GLU A 190 -11.43 21.94 -10.73
CA GLU A 190 -10.54 21.83 -11.89
C GLU A 190 -9.07 21.93 -11.51
N LYS A 191 -8.73 22.87 -10.63
CA LYS A 191 -7.38 23.08 -10.10
C LYS A 191 -6.89 21.85 -9.32
N ASN A 192 -7.74 21.27 -8.48
CA ASN A 192 -7.42 20.06 -7.72
C ASN A 192 -7.23 18.84 -8.63
N LEU A 193 -8.06 18.67 -9.66
CA LEU A 193 -7.89 17.60 -10.65
C LEU A 193 -6.58 17.76 -11.45
N ALA A 194 -6.24 18.97 -11.87
CA ALA A 194 -5.00 19.24 -12.59
C ALA A 194 -3.77 18.93 -11.73
N LYS A 195 -3.77 19.34 -10.45
CA LYS A 195 -2.70 19.02 -9.50
C LYS A 195 -2.57 17.52 -9.24
N LEU A 196 -3.67 16.80 -9.04
CA LEU A 196 -3.64 15.34 -8.86
C LEU A 196 -3.09 14.64 -10.09
N ALA A 197 -3.49 15.06 -11.30
CA ALA A 197 -2.95 14.50 -12.54
C ALA A 197 -1.44 14.71 -12.66
N GLU A 198 -0.95 15.90 -12.25
CA GLU A 198 0.47 16.21 -12.22
C GLU A 198 1.24 15.36 -11.20
N LEU A 199 0.71 15.15 -9.99
CA LEU A 199 1.31 14.26 -8.99
C LEU A 199 1.42 12.83 -9.51
N VAL A 200 0.36 12.29 -10.11
CA VAL A 200 0.39 10.95 -10.72
C VAL A 200 1.40 10.88 -11.86
N ARG A 201 1.49 11.93 -12.69
CA ARG A 201 2.44 12.00 -13.80
C ARG A 201 3.89 11.95 -13.29
N LYS A 202 4.19 12.68 -12.22
CA LYS A 202 5.51 12.66 -11.57
C LYS A 202 5.82 11.29 -10.95
N ASP A 203 4.86 10.71 -10.24
CA ASP A 203 4.98 9.38 -9.62
C ASP A 203 5.36 8.32 -10.66
N LEU A 204 4.63 8.28 -11.78
CA LEU A 204 4.92 7.36 -12.88
C LEU A 204 6.26 7.64 -13.57
N ALA A 205 6.66 8.91 -13.71
CA ALA A 205 7.94 9.27 -14.32
C ALA A 205 9.13 8.82 -13.48
N ILE A 206 9.06 8.99 -12.15
CA ILE A 206 10.13 8.58 -11.23
C ILE A 206 10.25 7.06 -11.19
N ARG A 207 9.11 6.35 -11.12
CA ARG A 207 9.08 4.87 -11.20
C ARG A 207 9.69 4.35 -12.49
N PHE A 208 9.29 4.93 -13.63
CA PHE A 208 9.84 4.59 -14.94
C PHE A 208 11.36 4.83 -15.00
N TYR A 209 11.82 5.99 -14.54
CA TYR A 209 13.25 6.31 -14.47
C TYR A 209 14.03 5.27 -13.63
N ALA A 210 13.51 4.89 -12.47
CA ALA A 210 14.17 3.92 -11.61
C ALA A 210 14.29 2.54 -12.27
N VAL A 211 13.25 2.07 -12.97
CA VAL A 211 13.27 0.78 -13.67
C VAL A 211 14.16 0.84 -14.91
N SER A 212 13.93 1.82 -15.79
CA SER A 212 14.55 1.87 -17.12
C SER A 212 15.98 2.36 -17.11
N GLU A 213 16.32 3.33 -16.25
CA GLU A 213 17.64 3.98 -16.26
C GLU A 213 18.55 3.50 -15.12
N LEU A 214 17.97 3.12 -13.96
CA LEU A 214 18.74 2.66 -12.80
C LEU A 214 18.73 1.13 -12.61
N GLY A 215 17.99 0.41 -13.46
CA GLY A 215 17.93 -1.06 -13.42
C GLY A 215 17.19 -1.63 -12.20
N LEU A 216 16.29 -0.85 -11.58
CA LEU A 216 15.43 -1.36 -10.51
C LEU A 216 14.57 -2.50 -11.07
N ARG A 217 14.60 -3.66 -10.41
CA ARG A 217 13.73 -4.78 -10.77
C ARG A 217 12.27 -4.42 -10.47
N GLU A 218 11.38 -4.62 -11.43
CA GLU A 218 9.94 -4.32 -11.30
C GLU A 218 9.30 -4.96 -10.07
N GLU A 219 9.71 -6.19 -9.73
CA GLU A 219 9.21 -6.91 -8.56
C GLU A 219 9.52 -6.22 -7.21
N TYR A 220 10.45 -5.26 -7.18
CA TYR A 220 10.80 -4.47 -5.99
C TYR A 220 10.06 -3.13 -5.93
N GLU A 221 9.33 -2.74 -6.97
CA GLU A 221 8.73 -1.41 -7.09
C GLU A 221 7.77 -1.12 -5.92
N LEU A 222 6.99 -2.11 -5.47
CA LEU A 222 6.08 -1.94 -4.33
C LEU A 222 6.82 -1.72 -3.02
N PHE A 223 7.99 -2.34 -2.85
CA PHE A 223 8.84 -2.05 -1.70
C PHE A 223 9.46 -0.66 -1.80
N ILE A 224 10.00 -0.29 -2.97
CA ILE A 224 10.71 0.98 -3.14
C ILE A 224 9.78 2.18 -3.15
N PHE A 225 8.64 2.13 -3.84
CA PHE A 225 7.77 3.30 -4.05
C PHE A 225 6.36 3.13 -3.47
N GLY A 226 6.06 1.99 -2.86
CA GLY A 226 4.70 1.68 -2.43
C GLY A 226 3.73 1.56 -3.61
N ARG A 227 2.43 1.68 -3.31
CA ARG A 227 1.39 1.69 -4.35
C ARG A 227 1.52 2.94 -5.23
N PRO A 228 1.38 2.81 -6.56
CA PRO A 228 1.26 3.97 -7.44
C PRO A 228 0.16 4.93 -7.00
N LEU A 229 0.37 6.23 -7.15
CA LEU A 229 -0.58 7.26 -6.67
C LEU A 229 -1.96 7.09 -7.30
N PHE A 230 -2.05 6.68 -8.58
CA PHE A 230 -3.34 6.44 -9.22
C PHE A 230 -4.14 5.30 -8.54
N GLN A 231 -3.47 4.30 -7.95
CA GLN A 231 -4.13 3.23 -7.22
C GLN A 231 -4.65 3.71 -5.86
N ILE A 232 -3.86 4.56 -5.18
CA ILE A 232 -4.28 5.20 -3.92
C ILE A 232 -5.52 6.07 -4.16
N LEU A 233 -5.50 6.91 -5.20
CA LEU A 233 -6.63 7.75 -5.59
C LEU A 233 -7.86 6.95 -6.01
N SER A 234 -7.67 5.82 -6.69
CA SER A 234 -8.78 4.95 -7.09
C SER A 234 -9.53 4.36 -5.88
N ALA A 235 -8.85 4.12 -4.76
CA ALA A 235 -9.51 3.73 -3.50
C ALA A 235 -10.43 4.82 -2.94
N ARG A 236 -10.29 6.09 -3.39
CA ARG A 236 -11.19 7.21 -3.11
C ARG A 236 -12.23 7.44 -4.21
N GLY A 237 -12.31 6.53 -5.19
CA GLY A 237 -13.17 6.63 -6.36
C GLY A 237 -12.63 7.56 -7.45
N ILE A 238 -11.51 8.25 -7.23
CA ILE A 238 -10.92 9.15 -8.23
C ILE A 238 -10.20 8.31 -9.28
N THR A 239 -10.61 8.44 -10.54
CA THR A 239 -10.00 7.70 -11.64
C THR A 239 -9.04 8.61 -12.40
N VAL A 240 -7.84 8.13 -12.72
CA VAL A 240 -6.88 8.87 -13.55
C VAL A 240 -6.69 8.11 -14.85
N ARG A 241 -6.86 8.80 -15.99
CA ARG A 241 -6.78 8.20 -17.33
C ARG A 241 -5.83 8.98 -18.24
N PRO A 242 -5.24 8.34 -19.25
CA PRO A 242 -4.61 9.05 -20.36
C PRO A 242 -5.59 9.98 -21.08
N SER A 243 -5.08 11.10 -21.59
CA SER A 243 -5.81 12.13 -22.33
C SER A 243 -4.89 12.85 -23.33
N PRO A 244 -5.43 13.48 -24.38
CA PRO A 244 -4.64 14.34 -25.26
C PRO A 244 -3.98 15.46 -24.45
N GLY A 245 -2.65 15.40 -24.29
CA GLY A 245 -1.86 16.34 -23.46
C GLY A 245 -1.34 15.78 -22.13
N GLY A 246 -1.62 14.52 -21.78
CA GLY A 246 -1.09 13.87 -20.57
C GLY A 246 -2.14 13.08 -19.79
N LEU A 247 -2.04 13.05 -18.47
CA LEU A 247 -3.04 12.39 -17.62
C LEU A 247 -4.17 13.35 -17.24
N LYS A 248 -5.39 12.83 -17.13
CA LYS A 248 -6.56 13.56 -16.63
C LYS A 248 -7.21 12.77 -15.49
N ALA A 249 -7.36 13.42 -14.35
CA ALA A 249 -8.15 12.88 -13.24
C ALA A 249 -9.64 13.17 -13.48
N SER A 250 -10.49 12.23 -13.08
CA SER A 250 -11.93 12.38 -13.02
C SER A 250 -12.42 12.18 -11.59
N PRO A 251 -13.47 12.91 -11.17
CA PRO A 251 -14.06 12.76 -9.84
C PRO A 251 -14.56 11.32 -9.62
N PRO A 252 -14.88 10.95 -8.37
CA PRO A 252 -15.62 9.72 -8.12
C PRO A 252 -16.96 9.73 -8.85
N GLU A 253 -17.29 8.61 -9.48
CA GLU A 253 -18.63 8.38 -10.00
C GLU A 253 -19.58 8.24 -8.81
N LEU A 254 -20.65 9.04 -8.78
CA LEU A 254 -21.66 9.09 -7.70
C LEU A 254 -22.31 7.73 -7.38
N LYS A 255 -22.10 6.69 -8.21
CA LYS A 255 -22.60 5.33 -7.98
C LYS A 255 -21.82 4.52 -6.95
N THR A 256 -20.64 4.98 -6.49
CA THR A 256 -19.79 4.18 -5.59
C THR A 256 -19.91 4.56 -4.11
N PHE A 257 -20.51 5.71 -3.76
CA PHE A 257 -20.57 6.18 -2.37
C PHE A 257 -21.67 5.56 -1.49
N LEU A 258 -22.71 4.97 -2.09
CA LEU A 258 -23.85 4.45 -1.31
C LEU A 258 -23.64 3.02 -0.76
N ASN A 259 -22.60 2.29 -1.16
CA ASN A 259 -22.42 0.89 -0.76
C ASN A 259 -21.35 0.64 0.32
N THR A 260 -20.54 1.65 0.68
CA THR A 260 -19.43 1.45 1.64
C THR A 260 -19.69 2.01 3.04
N ALA A 261 -20.82 2.71 3.26
CA ALA A 261 -21.12 3.37 4.54
C ALA A 261 -22.22 2.70 5.39
N PHE A 262 -23.06 1.81 4.84
CA PHE A 262 -24.23 1.27 5.56
C PHE A 262 -24.62 -0.16 5.16
N LYS A 263 -23.75 -1.14 5.38
CA LYS A 263 -24.18 -2.55 5.53
C LYS A 263 -23.42 -3.23 6.65
N ASN A 264 -23.78 -2.87 7.89
CA ASN A 264 -23.68 -3.75 9.03
C ASN A 264 -25.14 -4.05 9.45
N GLU A 265 -25.66 -5.16 8.95
CA GLU A 265 -26.62 -6.00 9.66
C GLU A 265 -26.03 -7.41 9.68
#